data_AF-C8PSV5-F1
#
_entry.id   AF-C8PSV5-F1
#
_cell.length_a   1.000
_cell.length_b   1.000
_cell.length_c   1.000
_cell.angle_alpha   90.00
_cell.angle_beta   90.00
_cell.angle_gamma   90.00
#
_symmetry.space_group_name_H-M   'P 1'
#
loop_
_entity.id
_entity.type
_entity.pdbx_description
1 polymer ?
#
loop_
_entity_poly.entity_id
_entity_poly.type
_entity_poly.pdbx_seq_one_letter_code
_entity_poly.pdbx_strand_id
1 'polypeptide(L)' 'MFEPGQQVKIIEGPFDTFTGTVEEVMAERNKLRVMVAIFGRTTPVEVDMLQVELI' A
#
# COMPACT_ATOMS: atom_id res chain seq x y z
N MET A 1 -12.69 -1.63 -4.99
CA MET A 1 -11.96 -0.38 -5.32
C MET A 1 -11.28 0.05 -4.04
N PHE A 2 -10.02 0.48 -4.12
CA PHE A 2 -9.27 0.94 -2.94
C PHE A 2 -9.65 2.38 -2.60
N GLU A 3 -9.63 2.72 -1.32
CA GLU A 3 -9.92 4.07 -0.80
C GLU A 3 -8.85 4.52 0.21
N PRO A 4 -8.55 5.83 0.29
CA PRO A 4 -7.69 6.36 1.35
C PRO A 4 -8.20 5.99 2.75
N GLY A 5 -7.28 5.56 3.62
CA GLY A 5 -7.58 5.11 4.97
C GLY A 5 -7.80 3.60 5.11
N GLN A 6 -7.90 2.86 4.00
CA GLN A 6 -8.03 1.40 4.06
C GLN A 6 -6.70 0.72 4.41
N GLN A 7 -6.77 -0.37 5.17
CA GLN A 7 -5.61 -1.21 5.44
C GLN A 7 -5.43 -2.22 4.31
N VAL A 8 -4.21 -2.29 3.79
CA VAL A 8 -3.83 -3.23 2.75
C VAL A 8 -2.56 -3.97 3.16
N LYS A 9 -2.46 -5.22 2.73
CA LYS A 9 -1.28 -6.04 2.84
C LYS A 9 -0.59 -6.10 1.49
N ILE A 10 0.71 -5.81 1.46
CA ILE A 10 1.53 -5.97 0.27
C ILE A 10 1.86 -7.46 0.14
N ILE A 11 1.55 -8.05 -1.01
CA ILE A 11 1.72 -9.48 -1.28
C ILE A 11 2.85 -9.77 -2.27
N GLU A 12 3.44 -8.73 -2.89
CA GLU A 12 4.48 -8.87 -3.90
C GLU A 12 5.50 -7.72 -3.82
N GLY A 13 6.73 -7.99 -4.24
CA GLY A 13 7.81 -7.01 -4.28
C GLY A 13 8.67 -6.97 -3.00
N PRO A 14 9.57 -5.99 -2.85
CA PRO A 14 10.52 -5.93 -1.73
C PRO A 14 9.87 -5.59 -0.38
N PHE A 15 8.59 -5.21 -0.40
CA PHE A 15 7.78 -4.92 0.78
C PHE A 15 6.69 -5.97 0.97
N ASP A 16 6.86 -7.17 0.38
CA ASP A 16 5.97 -8.29 0.64
C ASP A 16 5.86 -8.55 2.16
N THR A 17 4.71 -9.05 2.60
CA THR A 17 4.37 -9.31 4.00
C THR A 17 4.13 -8.07 4.88
N PHE A 18 4.50 -6.87 4.43
CA PHE A 18 4.19 -5.65 5.16
C PHE A 18 2.71 -5.27 5.02
N THR A 19 2.19 -4.67 6.08
CA THR A 19 0.87 -4.05 6.09
C THR A 19 1.02 -2.54 6.12
N GLY A 20 0.10 -1.85 5.47
CA GLY A 20 0.10 -0.40 5.44
C GLY A 20 -1.30 0.16 5.22
N THR A 21 -1.39 1.49 5.30
CA THR A 21 -2.63 2.21 5.08
C THR A 21 -2.57 2.94 3.75
N VAL A 22 -3.60 2.80 2.91
CA VAL A 22 -3.71 3.56 1.66
C VAL A 22 -3.78 5.05 2.00
N GLU A 23 -2.82 5.82 1.52
CA GLU A 23 -2.79 7.28 1.65
C GLU A 23 -3.46 7.94 0.43
N GLU A 24 -3.15 7.43 -0.76
CA GLU A 24 -3.60 8.01 -2.02
C GLU A 24 -3.83 6.90 -3.06
N VAL A 25 -4.90 7.05 -3.86
CA VAL A 25 -5.28 6.10 -4.92
C VAL A 25 -5.05 6.77 -6.27
N MET A 26 -4.03 6.31 -7.01
CA MET A 26 -3.69 6.84 -8.33
C MET A 26 -4.29 5.94 -9.42
N ALA A 27 -5.61 6.00 -9.58
CA ALA A 27 -6.35 5.16 -10.52
C ALA A 27 -5.85 5.30 -11.98
N GLU A 28 -5.44 6.50 -12.40
CA GLU A 28 -4.89 6.74 -13.74
C GLU A 28 -3.59 5.97 -14.00
N ARG A 29 -2.86 5.62 -12.94
CA ARG A 29 -1.57 4.92 -13.00
C ARG A 29 -1.65 3.47 -12.50
N ASN A 30 -2.82 3.00 -12.09
CA ASN A 30 -3.03 1.72 -11.39
C ASN A 30 -2.10 1.52 -10.17
N LYS A 31 -1.80 2.61 -9.45
CA LYS A 31 -0.91 2.58 -8.28
C LYS A 31 -1.61 3.08 -7.03
N LEU A 32 -1.10 2.65 -5.88
CA LEU A 32 -1.48 3.12 -4.56
C LEU A 32 -0.25 3.67 -3.86
N ARG A 33 -0.40 4.82 -3.20
CA ARG A 33 0.55 5.23 -2.17
C ARG A 33 0.08 4.61 -0.86
N VAL A 34 0.91 3.75 -0.30
CA VAL A 34 0.63 3.02 0.95
C VAL A 34 1.64 3.46 1.99
N MET A 35 1.15 3.84 3.16
CA MET A 35 1.96 4.17 4.32
C MET A 35 2.27 2.91 5.11
N VAL A 36 3.52 2.46 5.04
CA VAL A 36 4.00 1.24 5.72
C VAL A 36 4.82 1.64 6.94
N ALA A 37 4.59 0.96 8.06
CA ALA A 37 5.37 1.14 9.28
C ALA A 37 6.56 0.17 9.29
N ILE A 38 7.78 0.70 9.11
CA ILE A 38 9.03 -0.06 9.13
C ILE A 38 9.90 0.48 10.27
N PHE A 39 10.26 -0.38 11.23
CA PHE A 39 11.07 -0.02 12.42
C PHE A 39 10.55 1.20 13.20
N GLY A 40 9.22 1.32 13.35
CA GLY A 40 8.59 2.45 14.04
C GLY A 40 8.61 3.77 13.24
N ARG A 41 9.02 3.74 11.97
CA ARG A 41 8.94 4.87 11.05
C ARG A 41 7.91 4.59 9.97
N THR A 42 6.97 5.51 9.78
CA THR A 42 6.03 5.44 8.67
C THR A 42 6.71 5.97 7.42
N THR A 43 6.81 5.13 6.39
CA THR A 43 7.41 5.48 5.10
C THR A 43 6.36 5.27 4.00
N PRO A 44 6.14 6.26 3.12
CA PRO A 44 5.27 6.08 1.96
C PRO A 44 5.97 5.18 0.93
N VAL A 45 5.26 4.17 0.46
CA VAL A 45 5.69 3.30 -0.64
C VAL A 45 4.64 3.34 -1.75
N GLU A 46 5.10 3.33 -3.00
CA GLU A 46 4.22 3.21 -4.16
C GLU A 46 4.20 1.75 -4.61
N VAL A 47 3.00 1.17 -4.64
CA VAL A 47 2.77 -0.23 -5.04
C VAL A 47 1.68 -0.28 -6.09
N ASP A 48 1.73 -1.30 -6.94
CA ASP A 48 0.64 -1.55 -7.89
C ASP A 48 -0.60 -2.05 -7.16
N MET A 49 -1.80 -1.70 -7.65
CA MET A 49 -3.07 -2.20 -7.10
C MET A 49 -3.17 -3.72 -7.12
N LEU A 50 -2.44 -4.39 -8.02
CA LEU A 50 -2.40 -5.86 -8.12
C LEU A 50 -1.45 -6.50 -7.10
N GLN A 51 -0.52 -5.73 -6.53
CA GLN A 51 0.49 -6.22 -5.58
C GLN A 51 0.03 -6.08 -4.12
N VAL A 52 -1.23 -5.71 -3.91
CA VAL A 52 -1.83 -5.54 -2.58
C VAL A 52 -3.15 -6.29 -2.44
N GLU A 53 -3.44 -6.71 -1.22
CA GLU A 53 -4.73 -7.29 -0.82
C GLU A 53 -5.35 -6.43 0.28
N LEU A 54 -6.67 -6.24 0.21
CA LEU A 54 -7.43 -5.57 1.28
C LEU A 54 -7.47 -6.48 2.52
N ILE A 55 -7.32 -5.86 3.70
CA ILE A 55 -7.46 -6.51 5.01
C ILE A 55 -8.87 -6.30 5.55
#